data_AF-A0AAV6AAF9-F1
#
_entry.id   AF-A0AAV6AAF9-F1
#
_cell.length_a   1.000
_cell.length_b   1.000
_cell.length_c   1.000
_cell.angle_alpha   90.00
_cell.angle_beta   90.00
_cell.angle_gamma   90.00
#
_symmetry.space_group_name_H-M   'P 1'
#
loop_
_entity.id
_entity.type
_entity.pdbx_description
1 polymer ?
#
loop_
_entity_poly.entity_id
_entity_poly.type
_entity_poly.pdbx_seq_one_letter_code
_entity_poly.pdbx_strand_id
1 'polypeptide(L)'
;TKANGVIRQGRFMPVQLHSTSTIRGRDSSLDLLYDHDKGTVEYHSVAYTFFLGRRRQVDDVLKLPTDRQVDDFLSAELNFAADKLDRDPDGTYRTYIVRRSRPENEGPDDVSPSGYRAELIPLRFQVVADQTSRRLRAKIDITGFSSWARRDQPAQVTFGPDRHLESVQSKLMLGTTFKARVATAALMPS
;
A
#
# COMPACT_ATOMS: atom_id res chain seq x y z
N THR A 1 4.13 -1.98 -11.29
CA THR A 1 3.93 -0.69 -10.59
C THR A 1 5.07 0.24 -10.92
N LYS A 2 4.79 1.55 -11.08
CA LYS A 2 5.75 2.63 -11.30
C LYS A 2 5.38 3.78 -10.36
N ALA A 3 6.37 4.39 -9.71
CA ALA A 3 6.15 5.56 -8.87
C ALA A 3 7.19 6.63 -9.18
N ASN A 4 6.78 7.89 -9.03
CA ASN A 4 7.61 9.07 -9.13
C ASN A 4 7.40 9.93 -7.88
N GLY A 5 8.45 10.61 -7.46
CA GLY A 5 8.38 11.48 -6.29
C GLY A 5 9.57 12.43 -6.24
N VAL A 6 9.51 13.32 -5.27
CA VAL A 6 10.58 14.28 -4.99
C VAL A 6 11.12 14.04 -3.59
N ILE A 7 12.43 14.12 -3.41
CA ILE A 7 13.02 14.08 -2.08
C ILE A 7 13.02 15.50 -1.52
N ARG A 8 12.34 15.71 -0.39
CA ARG A 8 12.38 16.97 0.37
C ARG A 8 12.78 16.66 1.80
N GLN A 9 13.81 17.34 2.31
CA GLN A 9 14.34 17.13 3.68
C GLN A 9 14.68 15.65 3.97
N GLY A 10 15.16 14.92 2.95
CA GLY A 10 15.52 13.51 3.03
C GLY A 10 14.32 12.54 3.05
N ARG A 11 13.08 13.03 2.96
CA ARG A 11 11.87 12.22 2.82
C ARG A 11 11.46 12.15 1.35
N PHE A 12 11.13 10.97 0.87
CA PHE A 12 10.53 10.78 -0.44
C PHE A 12 9.05 11.17 -0.38
N MET A 13 8.67 12.23 -1.08
CA MET A 13 7.29 12.67 -1.20
C MET A 13 6.72 12.14 -2.53
N PRO A 14 5.68 11.29 -2.50
CA PRO A 14 5.11 10.75 -3.72
C PRO A 14 4.49 11.87 -4.55
N VAL A 15 4.70 11.86 -5.86
CA VAL A 15 4.04 12.76 -6.82
C VAL A 15 3.07 11.97 -7.69
N GLN A 16 3.44 10.73 -8.04
CA GLN A 16 2.60 9.86 -8.85
C GLN A 16 2.85 8.40 -8.50
N LEU A 17 1.78 7.60 -8.45
CA LEU A 17 1.84 6.14 -8.48
C LEU A 17 0.93 5.64 -9.60
N HIS A 18 1.47 4.79 -10.46
CA HIS A 18 0.69 4.01 -11.41
C HIS A 18 0.93 2.52 -11.17
N SER A 19 -0.14 1.77 -10.94
CA SER A 19 -0.09 0.34 -10.71
C SER A 19 -1.12 -0.38 -11.56
N THR A 20 -0.67 -1.34 -12.35
CA THR A 20 -1.53 -2.30 -13.05
C THR A 20 -1.29 -3.71 -12.52
N SER A 21 -2.34 -4.52 -12.51
CA SER A 21 -2.26 -5.93 -12.14
C SER A 21 -3.36 -6.72 -12.84
N THR A 22 -3.07 -7.95 -13.22
CA THR A 22 -4.05 -8.82 -13.86
C THR A 22 -4.39 -9.99 -12.94
N ILE A 23 -5.67 -10.16 -12.62
CA ILE A 23 -6.15 -11.29 -11.81
C ILE A 23 -7.22 -12.02 -12.63
N ARG A 24 -6.97 -13.30 -12.95
CA ARG A 24 -7.85 -14.13 -13.78
C ARG A 24 -8.24 -13.45 -15.11
N GLY A 25 -7.27 -12.81 -15.76
CA GLY A 25 -7.47 -12.12 -17.05
C GLY A 25 -8.22 -10.78 -16.96
N ARG A 26 -8.43 -10.24 -15.74
CA ARG A 26 -9.06 -8.93 -15.53
C ARG A 26 -8.00 -7.94 -15.08
N ASP A 27 -7.86 -6.87 -15.85
CA ASP A 27 -6.85 -5.84 -15.60
C ASP A 27 -7.37 -4.79 -14.63
N SER A 28 -6.75 -4.72 -13.47
CA SER A 28 -7.01 -3.69 -12.45
C SER A 28 -5.95 -2.60 -12.54
N SER A 29 -6.35 -1.36 -12.31
CA SER A 29 -5.47 -0.18 -12.26
C SER A 29 -5.67 0.63 -10.99
N LEU A 30 -4.59 1.31 -10.59
CA LEU A 30 -4.57 2.34 -9.57
C LEU A 30 -3.66 3.47 -10.03
N ASP A 31 -4.20 4.67 -10.07
CA ASP A 31 -3.49 5.91 -10.31
C ASP A 31 -3.67 6.83 -9.09
N LEU A 32 -2.55 7.29 -8.54
CA LEU A 32 -2.50 8.33 -7.53
C LEU A 32 -1.72 9.51 -8.08
N LEU A 33 -2.27 10.71 -8.01
CA LEU A 33 -1.59 11.94 -8.40
C LEU A 33 -1.61 12.92 -7.22
N TYR A 34 -0.44 13.26 -6.70
CA TYR A 34 -0.29 14.15 -5.56
C TYR A 34 0.07 15.54 -6.05
N ASP A 35 -0.76 16.52 -5.68
CA ASP A 35 -0.48 17.94 -5.84
C ASP A 35 -0.21 18.53 -4.45
N HIS A 36 1.07 18.58 -4.09
CA HIS A 36 1.50 19.08 -2.77
C HIS A 36 1.33 20.59 -2.63
N ASP A 37 1.28 21.34 -3.74
CA ASP A 37 1.08 22.78 -3.71
C ASP A 37 -0.40 23.11 -3.45
N LYS A 38 -1.33 22.32 -4.02
CA LYS A 38 -2.78 22.43 -3.76
C LYS A 38 -3.25 21.61 -2.55
N GLY A 39 -2.39 20.79 -1.97
CA GLY A 39 -2.71 19.90 -0.86
C GLY A 39 -3.80 18.90 -1.24
N THR A 40 -3.67 18.23 -2.39
CA THR A 40 -4.66 17.25 -2.88
C THR A 40 -4.01 15.98 -3.39
N VAL A 41 -4.78 14.90 -3.38
CA VAL A 41 -4.44 13.65 -4.07
C VAL A 41 -5.64 13.17 -4.87
N GLU A 42 -5.44 12.97 -6.17
CA GLU A 42 -6.40 12.31 -7.06
C GLU A 42 -6.23 10.80 -6.92
N TYR A 43 -7.35 10.08 -6.81
CA TYR A 43 -7.41 8.64 -6.67
C TYR A 43 -8.31 8.07 -7.75
N HIS A 44 -7.72 7.36 -8.69
CA HIS A 44 -8.43 6.63 -9.72
C HIS A 44 -8.12 5.15 -9.59
N SER A 45 -9.14 4.32 -9.41
CA SER A 45 -8.95 2.88 -9.27
C SER A 45 -10.03 2.13 -9.99
N VAL A 46 -9.60 1.12 -10.76
CA VAL A 46 -10.46 0.09 -11.33
C VAL A 46 -9.99 -1.25 -10.80
N ALA A 47 -10.88 -1.98 -10.16
CA ALA A 47 -10.64 -3.33 -9.67
C ALA A 47 -11.86 -4.21 -9.94
N TYR A 48 -11.72 -5.52 -9.71
CA TYR A 48 -12.79 -6.48 -9.96
C TYR A 48 -13.01 -7.38 -8.75
N THR A 49 -14.27 -7.76 -8.51
CA THR A 49 -14.57 -8.87 -7.62
C THR A 49 -14.00 -10.16 -8.21
N PHE A 50 -13.72 -11.16 -7.39
CA PHE A 50 -12.92 -12.30 -7.85
C PHE A 50 -13.72 -13.40 -8.50
N PHE A 51 -14.85 -13.80 -7.92
CA PHE A 51 -15.62 -14.88 -8.51
C PHE A 51 -16.39 -14.33 -9.70
N LEU A 52 -17.21 -13.30 -9.45
CA LEU A 52 -18.15 -12.79 -10.44
C LEU A 52 -17.54 -11.72 -11.37
N GLY A 53 -16.34 -11.21 -11.07
CA GLY A 53 -15.71 -10.22 -11.96
C GLY A 53 -16.47 -8.91 -12.04
N ARG A 54 -17.20 -8.53 -10.98
CA ARG A 54 -17.93 -7.26 -10.99
C ARG A 54 -16.95 -6.11 -10.82
N ARG A 55 -17.07 -5.09 -11.66
CA ARG A 55 -16.20 -3.92 -11.63
C ARG A 55 -16.46 -3.10 -10.37
N ARG A 56 -15.39 -2.68 -9.71
CA ARG A 56 -15.36 -1.70 -8.62
C ARG A 56 -14.52 -0.53 -9.12
N GLN A 57 -15.09 0.67 -9.08
CA GLN A 57 -14.41 1.86 -9.57
C GLN A 57 -14.52 3.01 -8.58
N VAL A 58 -13.44 3.79 -8.49
CA VAL A 58 -13.37 5.05 -7.75
C VAL A 58 -12.69 6.07 -8.65
N ASP A 59 -13.26 7.25 -8.73
CA ASP A 59 -12.63 8.47 -9.23
C ASP A 59 -12.94 9.55 -8.21
N ASP A 60 -11.94 9.96 -7.43
CA ASP A 60 -12.13 10.85 -6.30
C ASP A 60 -10.91 11.74 -6.05
N VAL A 61 -11.10 12.85 -5.35
CA VAL A 61 -10.02 13.77 -4.96
C VAL A 61 -10.11 14.05 -3.48
N LEU A 62 -9.04 13.76 -2.76
CA LEU A 62 -8.94 14.02 -1.32
C LEU A 62 -8.08 15.22 -1.04
N LYS A 63 -8.38 15.89 0.08
CA LYS A 63 -7.48 16.88 0.68
C LYS A 63 -6.38 16.15 1.44
N LEU A 64 -5.14 16.54 1.16
CA LEU A 64 -4.00 16.13 1.95
C LEU A 64 -4.02 16.90 3.27
N PRO A 65 -3.92 16.19 4.41
CA PRO A 65 -3.84 16.83 5.70
C PRO A 65 -2.51 17.59 5.85
N THR A 66 -2.54 18.71 6.58
CA THR A 66 -1.35 19.53 6.84
C THR A 66 -0.56 19.10 8.08
N ASP A 67 -1.14 18.24 8.91
CA ASP A 67 -0.63 17.83 10.22
C ASP A 67 0.02 16.44 10.23
N ARG A 68 -0.03 15.71 9.12
CA ARG A 68 0.47 14.35 9.03
C ARG A 68 0.92 14.02 7.61
N GLN A 69 1.84 13.07 7.51
CA GLN A 69 2.37 12.61 6.24
C GLN A 69 1.44 11.59 5.58
N VAL A 70 1.33 11.67 4.25
CA VAL A 70 0.62 10.69 3.42
C VAL A 70 1.61 10.06 2.46
N ASP A 71 1.64 8.74 2.43
CA ASP A 71 2.45 7.92 1.54
C ASP A 71 1.55 7.05 0.65
N ASP A 72 2.07 6.67 -0.50
CA ASP A 72 1.71 5.42 -1.17
C ASP A 72 2.57 4.26 -0.66
N PHE A 73 2.33 3.04 -1.16
CA PHE A 73 3.08 1.87 -0.69
C PHE A 73 4.60 1.96 -0.93
N LEU A 74 5.03 2.56 -2.05
CA LEU A 74 6.46 2.65 -2.40
C LEU A 74 7.16 3.75 -1.61
N SER A 75 6.55 4.93 -1.50
CA SER A 75 7.05 6.00 -0.64
C SER A 75 7.08 5.60 0.83
N ALA A 76 6.10 4.84 1.33
CA ALA A 76 6.14 4.29 2.69
C ALA A 76 7.34 3.34 2.90
N GLU A 77 7.65 2.49 1.92
CA GLU A 77 8.81 1.59 1.95
C GLU A 77 10.13 2.38 1.93
N LEU A 78 10.28 3.33 1.00
CA LEU A 78 11.47 4.16 0.88
C LEU A 78 11.69 5.02 2.14
N ASN A 79 10.63 5.60 2.68
CA ASN A 79 10.68 6.39 3.91
C ASN A 79 10.92 5.52 5.14
N PHE A 80 10.48 4.26 5.15
CA PHE A 80 10.85 3.33 6.21
C PHE A 80 12.34 3.00 6.15
N ALA A 81 12.88 2.77 4.96
CA ALA A 81 14.29 2.47 4.77
C ALA A 81 15.20 3.66 5.15
N ALA A 82 14.78 4.88 4.81
CA ALA A 82 15.48 6.12 5.12
C ALA A 82 15.28 6.63 6.56
N ASP A 83 14.54 5.88 7.41
CA ASP A 83 14.20 6.28 8.78
C ASP A 83 13.44 7.63 8.86
N LYS A 84 12.49 7.82 7.93
CA LYS A 84 11.67 9.04 7.77
C LYS A 84 10.19 8.84 8.02
N LEU A 85 9.74 7.63 8.36
CA LEU A 85 8.37 7.42 8.83
C LEU A 85 8.22 7.92 10.27
N ASP A 86 7.03 8.44 10.58
CA ASP A 86 6.68 8.77 11.95
C ASP A 86 6.75 7.51 12.82
N ARG A 87 7.12 7.71 14.08
CA ARG A 87 7.20 6.64 15.07
C ARG A 87 6.51 7.08 16.37
N ASP A 88 5.59 6.25 16.83
CA ASP A 88 4.94 6.46 18.13
C ASP A 88 5.91 6.09 19.28
N PRO A 89 5.64 6.53 20.53
CA PRO A 89 6.52 6.25 21.68
C PRO A 89 6.76 4.77 21.97
N ASP A 90 5.82 3.90 21.59
CA ASP A 90 5.93 2.44 21.72
C ASP A 90 6.80 1.80 20.62
N GLY A 91 7.34 2.61 19.70
CA GLY A 91 8.15 2.18 18.58
C GLY A 91 7.36 1.77 17.34
N THR A 92 6.04 1.92 17.32
CA THR A 92 5.18 1.64 16.16
C THR A 92 5.42 2.67 15.05
N TYR A 93 5.72 2.21 13.84
CA TYR A 93 5.80 3.08 12.67
C TYR A 93 4.39 3.45 12.18
N ARG A 94 4.22 4.69 11.73
CA ARG A 94 2.95 5.23 11.26
C ARG A 94 3.13 6.03 9.98
N THR A 95 2.18 5.88 9.07
CA THR A 95 1.90 6.81 7.98
C THR A 95 0.41 6.80 7.66
N TYR A 96 -0.05 7.64 6.72
CA TYR A 96 -1.39 7.58 6.15
C TYR A 96 -1.31 7.17 4.69
N ILE A 97 -2.28 6.39 4.25
CA ILE A 97 -2.38 5.92 2.88
C ILE A 97 -3.76 6.25 2.32
N VAL A 98 -3.83 6.45 1.00
CA VAL A 98 -5.10 6.59 0.29
C VAL A 98 -5.58 5.22 -0.17
N ARG A 99 -6.87 4.95 0.01
CA ARG A 99 -7.51 3.75 -0.53
C ARG A 99 -8.95 4.00 -0.95
N ARG A 100 -9.56 3.03 -1.63
CA ARG A 100 -11.01 2.93 -1.78
C ARG A 100 -11.69 2.69 -0.42
N SER A 101 -12.73 3.44 -0.12
CA SER A 101 -13.61 3.20 1.02
C SER A 101 -14.38 1.90 0.86
N ARG A 102 -14.50 1.15 1.96
CA ARG A 102 -15.15 -0.15 1.99
C ARG A 102 -16.08 -0.27 3.20
N PRO A 103 -17.37 -0.59 3.01
CA PRO A 103 -18.25 -0.96 4.12
C PRO A 103 -17.68 -2.15 4.91
N GLU A 104 -17.81 -2.13 6.24
CA GLU A 104 -17.21 -3.16 7.10
C GLU A 104 -17.64 -4.59 6.75
N ASN A 105 -18.87 -4.75 6.27
CA ASN A 105 -19.49 -6.01 5.89
C ASN A 105 -19.46 -6.31 4.38
N GLU A 106 -18.73 -5.54 3.56
CA GLU A 106 -18.62 -5.80 2.12
C GLU A 106 -17.94 -7.17 1.87
N GLY A 107 -18.66 -8.11 1.25
CA GLY A 107 -18.16 -9.43 0.90
C GLY A 107 -17.24 -9.46 -0.34
N PRO A 108 -16.70 -10.65 -0.68
CA PRO A 108 -15.77 -10.83 -1.80
C PRO A 108 -16.34 -10.43 -3.17
N ASP A 109 -17.65 -10.54 -3.36
CA ASP A 109 -18.35 -10.16 -4.60
C ASP A 109 -19.29 -8.97 -4.49
N ASP A 110 -19.36 -8.33 -3.32
CA ASP A 110 -20.28 -7.21 -3.15
C ASP A 110 -19.75 -5.97 -3.86
N VAL A 111 -20.66 -5.20 -4.43
CA VAL A 111 -20.39 -3.89 -5.01
C VAL A 111 -21.31 -2.89 -4.31
N SER A 112 -20.73 -1.83 -3.77
CA SER A 112 -21.50 -0.78 -3.10
C SER A 112 -22.53 -0.17 -4.05
N PRO A 113 -23.84 -0.19 -3.73
CA PRO A 113 -24.87 0.41 -4.58
C PRO A 113 -24.71 1.93 -4.72
N SER A 114 -24.17 2.60 -3.71
CA SER A 114 -23.91 4.04 -3.71
C SER A 114 -22.58 4.42 -4.36
N GLY A 115 -21.88 3.44 -4.95
CA GLY A 115 -20.52 3.62 -5.45
C GLY A 115 -19.48 3.67 -4.34
N TYR A 116 -18.28 4.10 -4.70
CA TYR A 116 -17.12 4.13 -3.82
C TYR A 116 -16.49 5.52 -3.77
N ARG A 117 -15.86 5.83 -2.65
CA ARG A 117 -15.07 7.05 -2.43
C ARG A 117 -13.63 6.68 -2.17
N ALA A 118 -12.71 7.63 -2.25
CA ALA A 118 -11.40 7.47 -1.65
C ALA A 118 -11.47 7.84 -0.16
N GLU A 119 -10.56 7.31 0.64
CA GLU A 119 -10.39 7.69 2.05
C GLU A 119 -8.91 7.61 2.44
N LEU A 120 -8.55 8.41 3.46
CA LEU A 120 -7.25 8.33 4.13
C LEU A 120 -7.37 7.47 5.38
N ILE A 121 -6.53 6.45 5.48
CA ILE A 121 -6.47 5.60 6.67
C ILE A 121 -5.04 5.53 7.22
N PRO A 122 -4.88 5.35 8.55
CA PRO A 122 -3.56 5.12 9.11
C PRO A 122 -3.05 3.72 8.73
N LEU A 123 -1.80 3.65 8.29
CA LEU A 123 -1.02 2.43 8.22
C LEU A 123 -0.09 2.39 9.43
N ARG A 124 -0.22 1.35 10.25
CA ARG A 124 0.57 1.16 11.48
C ARG A 124 1.22 -0.20 11.47
N PHE A 125 2.50 -0.28 11.81
CA PHE A 125 3.20 -1.54 11.92
C PHE A 125 4.37 -1.48 12.89
N GLN A 126 4.61 -2.59 13.56
CA GLN A 126 5.81 -2.79 14.38
C GLN A 126 6.79 -3.66 13.62
N VAL A 127 8.07 -3.39 13.87
CA VAL A 127 9.17 -4.10 13.25
C VAL A 127 9.97 -4.80 14.34
N VAL A 128 10.24 -6.08 14.13
CA VAL A 128 11.06 -6.91 15.00
C VAL A 128 12.31 -7.33 14.24
N ALA A 129 13.47 -7.14 14.85
CA ALA A 129 14.73 -7.61 14.30
C ALA A 129 14.87 -9.13 14.50
N ASP A 130 15.23 -9.83 13.44
CA ASP A 130 15.65 -11.21 13.49
C ASP A 130 17.12 -11.27 13.92
N GLN A 131 17.37 -11.77 15.14
CA GLN A 131 18.70 -11.77 15.76
C GLN A 131 19.73 -12.59 14.98
N THR A 132 19.30 -13.56 14.17
CA THR A 132 20.19 -14.45 13.42
C THR A 132 20.53 -13.89 12.05
N SER A 133 19.54 -13.32 11.34
CA SER A 133 19.70 -12.90 9.94
C SER A 133 19.94 -11.40 9.76
N ARG A 134 19.84 -10.58 10.82
CA ARG A 134 19.81 -9.11 10.77
C ARG A 134 18.68 -8.53 9.91
N ARG A 135 17.76 -9.37 9.44
CA ARG A 135 16.55 -8.95 8.73
C ARG A 135 15.55 -8.34 9.69
N LEU A 136 14.64 -7.56 9.16
CA LEU A 136 13.53 -6.99 9.89
C LEU A 136 12.23 -7.64 9.46
N ARG A 137 11.34 -7.91 10.41
CA ARG A 137 10.04 -8.54 10.17
C ARG A 137 8.93 -7.67 10.71
N ALA A 138 7.86 -7.51 9.94
CA ALA A 138 6.66 -6.80 10.36
C ALA A 138 5.40 -7.62 10.07
N LYS A 139 4.35 -7.37 10.87
CA LYS A 139 2.98 -7.77 10.57
C LYS A 139 2.21 -6.53 10.18
N ILE A 140 1.72 -6.48 8.95
CA ILE A 140 1.04 -5.31 8.40
C ILE A 140 -0.38 -5.70 8.01
N ASP A 141 -1.37 -4.96 8.51
CA ASP A 141 -2.73 -5.08 7.99
C ASP A 141 -2.77 -4.50 6.57
N ILE A 142 -2.89 -5.39 5.59
CA ILE A 142 -2.96 -4.99 4.18
C ILE A 142 -4.41 -4.95 3.64
N THR A 143 -5.42 -5.02 4.51
CA THR A 143 -6.82 -4.87 4.11
C THR A 143 -7.13 -3.49 3.53
N GLY A 144 -6.28 -2.50 3.81
CA GLY A 144 -6.29 -1.21 3.12
C GLY A 144 -5.86 -1.25 1.65
N PHE A 145 -5.09 -2.25 1.24
CA PHE A 145 -4.54 -2.35 -0.11
C PHE A 145 -5.17 -3.47 -0.94
N SER A 146 -5.84 -4.42 -0.27
CA SER A 146 -6.44 -5.57 -0.92
C SER A 146 -7.75 -5.94 -0.25
N SER A 147 -8.82 -5.99 -1.05
CA SER A 147 -10.11 -6.54 -0.62
C SER A 147 -10.06 -8.04 -0.30
N TRP A 148 -8.94 -8.71 -0.60
CA TRP A 148 -8.71 -10.15 -0.40
C TRP A 148 -8.06 -10.46 0.94
N ALA A 149 -7.41 -9.47 1.54
CA ALA A 149 -6.72 -9.66 2.80
C ALA A 149 -7.73 -9.87 3.92
N ARG A 150 -7.31 -10.66 4.92
CA ARG A 150 -8.11 -10.89 6.10
C ARG A 150 -7.60 -10.02 7.24
N ARG A 151 -8.50 -9.27 7.88
CA ARG A 151 -8.14 -8.36 8.99
C ARG A 151 -7.52 -9.11 10.17
N ASP A 152 -7.96 -10.35 10.41
CA ASP A 152 -7.45 -11.24 11.46
C ASP A 152 -6.10 -11.91 11.09
N GLN A 153 -5.63 -11.76 9.85
CA GLN A 153 -4.39 -12.38 9.35
C GLN A 153 -3.52 -11.36 8.62
N PRO A 154 -2.82 -10.47 9.36
CA PRO A 154 -1.95 -9.48 8.75
C PRO A 154 -0.86 -10.12 7.89
N ALA A 155 -0.44 -9.41 6.84
CA ALA A 155 0.66 -9.83 5.99
C ALA A 155 1.96 -9.87 6.77
N GLN A 156 2.77 -10.90 6.52
CA GLN A 156 4.13 -10.99 6.97
C GLN A 156 5.03 -10.28 5.95
N VAL A 157 5.74 -9.27 6.41
CA VAL A 157 6.65 -8.47 5.59
C VAL A 157 8.06 -8.67 6.11
N THR A 158 8.99 -8.96 5.20
CA THR A 158 10.42 -9.08 5.52
C THR A 158 11.18 -7.99 4.79
N PHE A 159 12.03 -7.28 5.53
CA PHE A 159 12.97 -6.32 5.01
C PHE A 159 14.40 -6.81 5.22
N GLY A 160 15.28 -6.41 4.32
CA GLY A 160 16.71 -6.68 4.40
C GLY A 160 17.38 -5.93 5.56
N PRO A 161 18.68 -6.20 5.80
CA PRO A 161 19.47 -5.45 6.77
C PRO A 161 19.59 -3.94 6.47
N ASP A 162 19.41 -3.56 5.21
CA ASP A 162 19.34 -2.20 4.70
C ASP A 162 17.92 -1.59 4.81
N ARG A 163 16.99 -2.30 5.46
CA ARG A 163 15.58 -1.92 5.67
C ARG A 163 14.73 -1.89 4.40
N HIS A 164 15.25 -2.32 3.25
CA HIS A 164 14.49 -2.40 2.00
C HIS A 164 13.60 -3.65 1.96
N LEU A 165 12.44 -3.53 1.30
CA LEU A 165 11.49 -4.63 1.20
C LEU A 165 12.07 -5.81 0.41
N GLU A 166 12.16 -6.99 1.03
CA GLU A 166 12.56 -8.23 0.34
C GLU A 166 11.34 -9.06 -0.06
N SER A 167 10.35 -9.18 0.83
CA SER A 167 9.17 -10.01 0.55
C SER A 167 7.93 -9.64 1.36
N VAL A 168 6.78 -9.93 0.76
CA VAL A 168 5.45 -9.85 1.39
C VAL A 168 4.76 -11.19 1.23
N GLN A 169 4.24 -11.74 2.32
CA GLN A 169 3.40 -12.93 2.31
C GLN A 169 2.08 -12.63 3.04
N SER A 170 0.95 -12.91 2.40
CA SER A 170 -0.36 -12.73 3.03
C SER A 170 -1.25 -13.94 2.79
N LYS A 171 -2.00 -14.32 3.84
CA LYS A 171 -3.13 -15.23 3.70
C LYS A 171 -4.35 -14.41 3.31
N LEU A 172 -4.94 -14.80 2.20
CA LEU A 172 -6.12 -14.15 1.64
C LEU A 172 -7.37 -14.97 1.98
N MET A 173 -8.54 -14.44 1.62
CA MET A 173 -9.79 -15.19 1.70
C MET A 173 -9.69 -16.53 0.95
N LEU A 174 -10.52 -17.49 1.36
CA LEU A 174 -10.71 -18.79 0.71
C LEU A 174 -9.45 -19.68 0.68
N GLY A 175 -8.56 -19.52 1.67
CA GLY A 175 -7.36 -20.34 1.79
C GLY A 175 -6.26 -20.02 0.78
N THR A 176 -6.41 -18.95 -0.01
CA THR A 176 -5.38 -18.53 -0.97
C THR A 176 -4.24 -17.78 -0.28
N THR A 177 -3.05 -17.83 -0.87
CA THR A 177 -1.85 -17.16 -0.34
C THR A 177 -1.24 -16.30 -1.43
N PHE A 178 -0.99 -15.04 -1.10
CA PHE A 178 -0.18 -14.14 -1.91
C PHE A 178 1.26 -14.14 -1.41
N LYS A 179 2.22 -14.23 -2.33
CA LYS A 179 3.64 -14.06 -2.07
C LYS A 179 4.23 -13.14 -3.14
N ALA A 180 4.82 -12.04 -2.70
CA ALA A 180 5.66 -11.18 -3.53
C ALA A 180 7.09 -11.22 -3.00
N ARG A 181 8.04 -11.21 -3.93
CA ARG A 181 9.45 -10.96 -3.66
C ARG A 181 9.90 -9.80 -4.52
N VAL A 182 10.66 -8.89 -3.93
CA VAL A 182 11.29 -7.81 -4.67
C VAL A 182 12.64 -8.33 -5.14
N ALA A 183 12.89 -8.23 -6.44
CA ALA A 183 14.20 -8.46 -7.02
C ALA A 183 14.70 -7.13 -7.55
N THR A 184 15.89 -6.72 -7.11
CA THR A 184 16.57 -5.60 -7.75
C THR A 184 16.92 -6.04 -9.16
N ALA A 185 16.46 -5.29 -10.17
CA ALA A 185 16.95 -5.50 -11.52
C ALA A 185 18.46 -5.21 -11.50
N ALA A 186 19.27 -6.23 -11.80
CA ALA A 186 20.66 -5.98 -12.12
C ALA A 186 20.67 -5.02 -13.32
N LEU A 187 21.28 -3.85 -13.16
CA LEU A 187 21.63 -2.99 -14.28
C LEU A 187 22.43 -3.87 -15.24
N MET A 188 21.84 -4.23 -16.38
CA MET A 188 22.63 -4.85 -17.43
C MET A 188 23.68 -3.82 -17.84
N PRO A 189 24.98 -4.15 -17.80
CA PRO A 189 25.98 -3.27 -18.36
C PRO A 189 25.65 -3.09 -19.84
N SER A 190 25.56 -1.81 -20.23
CA SER A 190 25.44 -1.35 -21.62
C SER A 190 26.58 -1.85 -22.48
#